data_AF-A0A9Q0P6Z2-F1
#
_entry.id   AF-A0A9Q0P6Z2-F1
#
_cell.length_a   1.000
_cell.length_b   1.000
_cell.length_c   1.000
_cell.angle_alpha   90.00
_cell.angle_beta   90.00
_cell.angle_gamma   90.00
#
_symmetry.space_group_name_H-M   'P 1'
#
loop_
_entity.id
_entity.type
_entity.pdbx_description
1 polymer ?
#
loop_
_entity_poly.entity_id
_entity_poly.type
_entity_poly.pdbx_seq_one_letter_code
_entity_poly.pdbx_strand_id
1 'polypeptide(L)'
;MVMEALHEDLMKSVKYMVEFLVKNTKVLLYQGHLDLRVGVVSTEAWIKTMKWEGVGRFLMAERKIWKVNGELAGYVQKWGGLSHALVLGAGHLVPADQAINSQAMVEDWVLESGVFTHEQDEDSASGLLDAL
;
A
#
# COMPACT_ATOMS: atom_id res chain seq x y z
N MET A 1 11.41 -29.68 1.08
CA MET A 1 11.61 -28.23 1.35
C MET A 1 10.26 -27.55 1.55
N VAL A 2 10.19 -26.38 2.21
CA VAL A 2 8.90 -25.66 2.43
C VAL A 2 8.10 -25.47 1.14
N MET A 3 8.77 -25.22 0.01
CA MET A 3 8.14 -25.08 -1.31
C MET A 3 7.38 -26.34 -1.77
N GLU A 4 7.89 -27.54 -1.51
CA GLU A 4 7.22 -28.80 -1.90
C GLU A 4 5.97 -29.02 -1.06
N ALA A 5 6.03 -28.69 0.23
CA ALA A 5 4.90 -28.83 1.15
C ALA A 5 3.73 -27.87 0.82
N LEU A 6 4.03 -26.72 0.21
CA LEU A 6 3.04 -25.70 -0.16
C LEU A 6 2.67 -25.72 -1.65
N HIS A 7 3.08 -26.74 -2.40
CA HIS A 7 2.86 -26.79 -3.85
C HIS A 7 1.38 -26.68 -4.22
N GLU A 8 0.50 -27.34 -3.47
CA GLU A 8 -0.95 -27.32 -3.69
C GLU A 8 -1.61 -25.98 -3.35
N ASP A 9 -0.91 -25.09 -2.64
CA ASP A 9 -1.42 -23.76 -2.30
C ASP A 9 -1.08 -22.70 -3.36
N LEU A 10 -0.23 -23.05 -4.33
CA LEU A 10 0.04 -22.19 -5.47
C LEU A 10 -1.29 -21.89 -6.20
N MET A 11 -1.49 -20.62 -6.56
CA MET A 11 -2.70 -20.11 -7.23
C MET A 11 -3.98 -20.05 -6.38
N LYS A 12 -3.96 -20.48 -5.11
CA LYS A 12 -5.08 -20.19 -4.20
C LYS A 12 -5.03 -18.72 -3.77
N SER A 13 -6.15 -18.02 -3.95
CA SER A 13 -6.21 -16.60 -3.60
C SER A 13 -6.28 -16.40 -2.09
N VAL A 14 -5.40 -15.54 -1.57
CA VAL A 14 -5.44 -15.04 -0.19
C VAL A 14 -6.08 -13.65 -0.08
N LYS A 15 -6.73 -13.16 -1.15
CA LYS A 15 -7.32 -11.82 -1.21
C LYS A 15 -8.27 -11.54 -0.03
N TYR A 16 -9.09 -12.52 0.36
CA TYR A 16 -10.03 -12.39 1.47
C TYR A 16 -9.34 -12.10 2.82
N MET A 17 -8.09 -12.55 3.00
CA MET A 17 -7.31 -12.23 4.19
C MET A 17 -6.87 -10.77 4.17
N VAL A 18 -6.48 -10.25 3.01
CA VAL A 18 -6.16 -8.82 2.85
C VAL A 18 -7.41 -7.97 3.08
N GLU A 19 -8.56 -8.37 2.51
CA GLU A 19 -9.85 -7.70 2.74
C GLU A 19 -10.23 -7.66 4.24
N PHE A 20 -9.90 -8.71 5.00
CA PHE A 20 -10.07 -8.72 6.45
C PHE A 20 -9.08 -7.79 7.15
N LEU A 21 -7.79 -7.83 6.78
CA LEU A 21 -6.75 -7.03 7.42
C LEU A 21 -6.94 -5.54 7.22
N VAL A 22 -7.27 -5.07 6.00
CA VAL A 22 -7.45 -3.64 5.71
C VAL A 22 -8.62 -3.00 6.48
N LYS A 23 -9.57 -3.82 6.96
CA LYS A 23 -10.70 -3.37 7.80
C LYS A 23 -10.35 -3.21 9.26
N ASN A 24 -9.37 -3.98 9.74
CA ASN A 24 -9.08 -4.12 11.16
C ASN A 24 -7.71 -3.55 11.55
N THR A 25 -6.81 -3.37 10.58
CA THR A 25 -5.41 -3.01 10.79
C THR A 25 -4.89 -2.17 9.62
N LYS A 26 -3.74 -1.53 9.82
CA LYS A 26 -3.00 -0.88 8.75
C LYS A 26 -2.25 -1.93 7.93
N VAL A 27 -2.32 -1.81 6.61
CA VAL A 27 -1.66 -2.70 5.66
C VAL A 27 -0.81 -1.87 4.71
N LEU A 28 0.48 -2.19 4.64
CA LEU A 28 1.39 -1.72 3.60
C LEU A 28 1.54 -2.79 2.52
N LEU A 29 1.09 -2.49 1.31
CA LEU A 29 1.45 -3.23 0.10
C LEU A 29 2.56 -2.45 -0.61
N TYR A 30 3.75 -3.03 -0.74
CA TYR A 30 4.85 -2.40 -1.45
C TYR A 30 5.42 -3.31 -2.53
N GLN A 31 5.87 -2.72 -3.64
CA GLN A 31 6.44 -3.46 -4.76
C GLN A 31 7.36 -2.57 -5.61
N GLY A 32 8.31 -3.22 -6.28
CA GLY A 32 9.24 -2.55 -7.19
C GLY A 32 8.62 -2.33 -8.56
N HIS A 33 8.88 -1.17 -9.17
CA HIS A 33 8.30 -0.84 -10.47
C HIS A 33 8.79 -1.70 -11.64
N LEU A 34 9.96 -2.36 -11.49
CA LEU A 34 10.57 -3.24 -12.50
C LEU A 34 10.28 -4.73 -12.26
N ASP A 35 9.40 -5.08 -11.32
CA ASP A 35 9.04 -6.48 -11.12
C ASP A 35 8.14 -7.00 -12.26
N LEU A 36 8.69 -7.87 -13.09
CA LEU A 36 7.96 -8.53 -14.19
C LEU A 36 7.21 -9.79 -13.76
N ARG A 37 7.48 -10.34 -12.57
CA ARG A 37 6.83 -11.54 -12.06
C ARG A 37 5.53 -11.20 -11.35
N VAL A 38 5.55 -10.20 -10.47
CA VAL A 38 4.41 -9.75 -9.67
C VAL A 38 4.25 -8.24 -9.79
N GLY A 39 4.02 -7.79 -11.03
CA GLY A 39 4.11 -6.39 -11.39
C GLY A 39 2.93 -5.53 -10.92
N VAL A 40 3.14 -4.21 -11.01
CA VAL A 40 2.22 -3.19 -10.51
C VAL A 40 0.79 -3.33 -11.02
N VAL A 41 0.65 -3.57 -12.32
CA VAL A 41 -0.64 -3.70 -12.99
C VAL A 41 -1.43 -4.89 -12.43
N SER A 42 -0.77 -6.02 -12.16
CA SER A 42 -1.43 -7.20 -11.60
C SER A 42 -1.94 -6.94 -10.18
N THR A 43 -1.14 -6.23 -9.38
CA THR A 43 -1.52 -5.84 -8.02
C THR A 43 -2.71 -4.87 -8.02
N GLU A 44 -2.64 -3.81 -8.82
CA GLU A 44 -3.74 -2.86 -8.98
C GLU A 44 -5.02 -3.54 -9.50
N ALA A 45 -4.89 -4.52 -10.39
CA ALA A 45 -6.03 -5.25 -10.92
C ALA A 45 -6.79 -6.02 -9.83
N TRP A 46 -6.10 -6.75 -8.94
CA TRP A 46 -6.79 -7.51 -7.90
C TRP A 46 -7.29 -6.61 -6.75
N ILE A 47 -6.59 -5.52 -6.43
CA ILE A 47 -7.04 -4.49 -5.46
C ILE A 47 -8.43 -3.97 -5.85
N LYS A 48 -8.65 -3.68 -7.13
CA LYS A 48 -9.96 -3.22 -7.66
C LYS A 48 -11.10 -4.21 -7.41
N THR A 49 -10.79 -5.49 -7.19
CA THR A 49 -11.78 -6.55 -6.95
C THR A 49 -12.00 -6.86 -5.47
N MET A 50 -11.33 -6.14 -4.56
CA MET A 50 -11.48 -6.38 -3.13
C MET A 50 -12.89 -5.99 -2.63
N LYS A 51 -13.46 -6.84 -1.80
CA LYS A 51 -14.69 -6.58 -1.04
C LYS A 51 -14.40 -5.78 0.23
N TRP A 52 -13.92 -4.57 0.03
CA TRP A 52 -13.62 -3.61 1.08
C TRP A 52 -14.32 -2.27 0.79
N GLU A 53 -15.02 -1.74 1.79
CA GLU A 53 -15.81 -0.51 1.70
C GLU A 53 -14.98 0.71 1.29
N GLY A 54 -13.69 0.74 1.63
CA GLY A 54 -12.78 1.81 1.24
C GLY A 54 -12.19 1.70 -0.17
N VAL A 55 -12.46 0.62 -0.92
CA VAL A 55 -11.78 0.38 -2.23
C VAL A 55 -12.06 1.50 -3.24
N GLY A 56 -13.29 2.00 -3.31
CA GLY A 56 -13.65 3.07 -4.25
C GLY A 56 -12.89 4.36 -3.94
N ARG A 57 -12.82 4.73 -2.66
CA ARG A 57 -12.09 5.91 -2.20
C ARG A 57 -10.58 5.75 -2.38
N PHE A 58 -10.04 4.56 -2.11
CA PHE A 58 -8.64 4.23 -2.39
C PHE A 58 -8.31 4.43 -3.87
N LEU A 59 -9.13 3.94 -4.79
CA LEU A 59 -8.90 4.09 -6.24
C LEU A 59 -8.98 5.54 -6.72
N MET A 60 -9.77 6.38 -6.05
CA MET A 60 -9.86 7.82 -6.32
C MET A 60 -8.80 8.65 -5.58
N ALA A 61 -8.14 8.08 -4.57
CA ALA A 61 -7.14 8.78 -3.78
C ALA A 61 -5.96 9.20 -4.66
N GLU A 62 -5.48 10.43 -4.44
CA GLU A 62 -4.31 10.94 -5.12
C GLU A 62 -3.09 10.06 -4.81
N ARG A 63 -2.33 9.75 -5.85
CA ARG A 63 -1.03 9.11 -5.72
C ARG A 63 0.02 10.18 -5.45
N LYS A 64 0.45 10.29 -4.19
CA LYS A 64 1.42 11.29 -3.74
C LYS A 64 2.84 10.92 -4.18
N ILE A 65 3.61 11.94 -4.57
CA ILE A 65 5.04 11.81 -4.84
C ILE A 65 5.77 11.55 -3.52
N TRP A 66 6.55 10.49 -3.47
CA TRP A 66 7.38 10.15 -2.32
C TRP A 66 8.85 10.35 -2.63
N LYS A 67 9.52 11.09 -1.74
CA LYS A 67 10.94 11.42 -1.85
C LYS A 67 11.68 10.97 -0.60
N VAL A 68 12.91 10.51 -0.80
CA VAL A 68 13.85 10.18 0.26
C VAL A 68 15.13 10.95 -0.02
N ASN A 69 15.65 11.68 0.97
CA ASN A 69 16.83 12.54 0.81
C ASN A 69 16.73 13.55 -0.36
N GLY A 70 15.52 14.02 -0.66
CA GLY A 70 15.26 14.97 -1.75
C GLY A 70 15.13 14.34 -3.14
N GLU A 71 15.45 13.05 -3.30
CA GLU A 71 15.33 12.31 -4.55
C GLU A 71 14.00 11.58 -4.67
N LEU A 72 13.53 11.35 -5.89
CA LEU A 72 12.29 10.64 -6.16
C LEU A 72 12.46 9.14 -5.82
N ALA A 73 11.87 8.70 -4.72
CA ALA A 73 11.89 7.31 -4.28
C ALA A 73 10.72 6.51 -4.87
N GLY A 74 9.59 7.20 -5.13
CA GLY A 74 8.47 6.65 -5.87
C GLY A 74 7.16 7.29 -5.52
N TYR A 75 6.12 6.47 -5.31
CA TYR A 75 4.77 6.96 -5.16
C TYR A 75 4.00 6.21 -4.08
N VAL A 76 3.16 6.91 -3.34
CA VAL A 76 2.30 6.34 -2.32
C VAL A 76 0.85 6.74 -2.57
N GLN A 77 -0.03 5.74 -2.65
CA GLN A 77 -1.48 5.92 -2.70
C GLN A 77 -2.07 5.31 -1.42
N LYS A 78 -2.89 6.07 -0.71
CA LYS A 78 -3.44 5.63 0.59
C LYS A 78 -4.89 6.04 0.76
N TRP A 79 -5.66 5.20 1.43
CA TRP A 79 -6.99 5.52 1.94
C TRP A 79 -7.37 4.52 3.03
N GLY A 80 -8.01 4.99 4.11
CA GLY A 80 -8.39 4.11 5.22
C GLY A 80 -7.20 3.28 5.71
N GLY A 81 -7.36 1.97 5.89
CA GLY A 81 -6.30 1.07 6.37
C GLY A 81 -5.27 0.63 5.32
N LEU A 82 -5.37 1.04 4.05
CA LEU A 82 -4.49 0.55 2.98
C LEU A 82 -3.53 1.65 2.49
N SER A 83 -2.23 1.33 2.51
CA SER A 83 -1.16 2.08 1.86
C SER A 83 -0.52 1.23 0.77
N HIS A 84 -0.46 1.75 -0.45
CA HIS A 84 0.21 1.12 -1.59
C HIS A 84 1.42 1.95 -2.02
N ALA A 85 2.61 1.37 -1.86
CA ALA A 85 3.87 2.01 -2.18
C ALA A 85 4.50 1.38 -3.44
N LEU A 86 4.76 2.23 -4.43
CA LEU A 86 5.50 1.88 -5.62
C LEU A 86 6.93 2.40 -5.50
N VAL A 87 7.91 1.51 -5.45
CA VAL A 87 9.33 1.87 -5.30
C VAL A 87 10.01 1.95 -6.67
N LEU A 88 10.50 3.13 -7.01
CA LEU A 88 11.24 3.33 -8.26
C LEU A 88 12.65 2.75 -8.15
N GLY A 89 13.22 2.36 -9.29
CA GLY A 89 14.50 1.65 -9.38
C GLY A 89 14.53 0.21 -8.86
N ALA A 90 13.45 -0.33 -8.28
CA ALA A 90 13.42 -1.68 -7.71
C ALA A 90 12.69 -2.71 -8.60
N GLY A 91 13.16 -3.97 -8.56
CA GLY A 91 12.48 -5.15 -9.09
C GLY A 91 11.80 -5.96 -7.98
N HIS A 92 11.86 -7.29 -8.08
CA HIS A 92 11.15 -8.21 -7.17
C HIS A 92 11.66 -8.12 -5.72
N LEU A 93 12.96 -7.88 -5.53
CA LEU A 93 13.60 -7.81 -4.22
C LEU A 93 13.85 -6.36 -3.84
N VAL A 94 12.77 -5.63 -3.54
CA VAL A 94 12.80 -4.19 -3.25
C VAL A 94 13.91 -3.79 -2.25
N PRO A 95 14.10 -4.45 -1.10
CA PRO A 95 15.18 -4.10 -0.18
C PRO A 95 16.59 -4.33 -0.71
N ALA A 96 16.76 -5.28 -1.64
CA ALA A 96 18.06 -5.53 -2.26
C ALA A 96 18.39 -4.47 -3.32
N ASP A 97 17.39 -4.08 -4.12
CA ASP A 97 17.57 -3.11 -5.21
C ASP A 97 17.61 -1.66 -4.69
N GLN A 98 16.86 -1.36 -3.63
CA GLN A 98 16.60 -0.01 -3.12
C GLN A 98 16.62 0.03 -1.59
N ALA A 99 17.76 -0.33 -0.98
CA ALA A 99 17.90 -0.49 0.47
C ALA A 99 17.50 0.77 1.26
N ILE A 100 18.01 1.94 0.88
CA ILE A 100 17.76 3.22 1.57
C ILE A 100 16.26 3.58 1.51
N ASN A 101 15.67 3.50 0.33
CA ASN A 101 14.25 3.79 0.14
C ASN A 101 13.38 2.79 0.89
N SER A 102 13.76 1.50 0.90
CA SER A 102 13.03 0.45 1.60
C SER A 102 13.04 0.66 3.12
N GLN A 103 14.17 1.05 3.69
CA GLN A 103 14.26 1.39 5.11
C GLN A 103 13.37 2.58 5.44
N ALA A 104 13.50 3.69 4.69
CA ALA A 104 12.70 4.89 4.90
C ALA A 104 11.19 4.60 4.79
N MET A 105 10.78 3.78 3.81
CA MET A 105 9.38 3.36 3.66
C MET A 105 8.85 2.63 4.88
N VAL A 106 9.60 1.66 5.43
CA VAL A 106 9.17 0.89 6.59
C VAL A 106 9.14 1.77 7.84
N GLU A 107 10.18 2.59 8.06
CA GLU A 107 10.24 3.52 9.18
C GLU A 107 9.10 4.53 9.13
N ASP A 108 8.88 5.19 7.97
CA ASP A 108 7.83 6.18 7.83
C ASP A 108 6.43 5.58 7.95
N TRP A 109 6.22 4.36 7.45
CA TRP A 109 4.93 3.68 7.61
C TRP A 109 4.65 3.27 9.06
N VAL A 110 5.66 2.78 9.79
CA VAL A 110 5.52 2.39 11.20
C VAL A 110 5.35 3.61 12.10
N LEU A 111 6.08 4.69 11.83
CA LEU A 111 6.06 5.92 12.63
C LEU A 111 4.97 6.91 12.18
N GLU A 112 4.27 6.60 11.09
CA GLU A 112 3.22 7.44 10.48
C GLU A 112 3.71 8.84 10.10
N SER A 113 4.89 8.91 9.48
CA SER A 113 5.50 10.16 9.05
C SER A 113 5.40 10.40 7.54
N GLY A 114 5.62 11.65 7.15
CA GLY A 114 5.69 12.05 5.74
C GLY A 114 4.44 11.68 4.96
N VAL A 115 4.63 11.02 3.81
CA VAL A 115 3.53 10.60 2.93
C VAL A 115 2.65 9.49 3.51
N PHE A 116 3.09 8.83 4.59
CA PHE A 116 2.35 7.75 5.26
C PHE A 116 1.48 8.22 6.44
N THR A 117 1.58 9.49 6.83
CA THR A 117 0.74 10.10 7.88
C THR A 117 -0.75 9.92 7.55
N HIS A 118 -1.56 9.43 8.49
CA HIS A 118 -3.02 9.44 8.31
C HIS A 118 -3.55 10.86 8.46
N GLU A 119 -4.29 11.33 7.48
CA GLU A 119 -5.08 12.56 7.62
C GLU A 119 -6.31 12.16 8.44
N GLN A 120 -6.52 12.81 9.60
CA GLN A 120 -7.79 12.69 10.31
C GLN A 120 -8.87 13.31 9.41
N ASP A 121 -9.93 12.56 9.12
CA ASP A 121 -11.04 13.05 8.32
C ASP A 121 -11.59 14.36 8.95
N GLU A 122 -11.48 15.47 8.21
CA GLU A 122 -12.12 16.76 8.53
C GLU A 122 -13.66 16.67 8.54
N ASP A 123 -14.25 15.50 8.28
CA ASP A 123 -15.70 15.26 8.38
C ASP A 123 -16.22 15.31 9.82
N SER A 124 -15.34 15.31 10.83
CA SER A 124 -15.76 15.56 12.22
C SER A 124 -16.09 17.04 12.49
N ALA A 125 -15.63 17.97 11.65
CA ALA A 125 -15.90 19.40 11.79
C ALA A 125 -17.15 19.87 11.03
N SER A 126 -17.55 19.19 9.94
CA SER A 126 -18.77 19.53 9.19
C SER A 126 -20.05 19.21 9.97
N GLY A 127 -20.08 18.10 10.71
CA GLY A 127 -21.22 17.73 11.56
C GLY A 127 -21.48 18.67 12.75
N LEU A 128 -20.52 19.52 13.11
CA LEU A 128 -20.67 20.50 14.19
C LEU A 128 -21.19 21.86 13.69
N LEU A 129 -21.00 22.16 12.39
CA LEU A 129 -21.51 23.37 11.75
C LEU A 129 -22.96 23.22 11.27
N ASP A 130 -23.38 21.99 10.96
CA ASP A 130 -24.78 21.69 10.61
C ASP A 130 -25.73 21.60 11.84
N ALA A 131 -25.19 21.75 13.05
CA ALA A 131 -25.91 21.68 14.33
C ALA A 131 -26.10 23.05 15.03
N LEU A 132 -25.80 24.16 14.33
CA LEU A 132 -26.04 25.55 14.77
C LEU A 132 -27.00 26.26 13.81
#